data_AF-A0A257PAW9-F1
#
_entry.id   AF-A0A257PAW9-F1
#
_cell.length_a   1.000
_cell.length_b   1.000
_cell.length_c   1.000
_cell.angle_alpha   90.00
_cell.angle_beta   90.00
_cell.angle_gamma   90.00
#
_symmetry.space_group_name_H-M   'P 1'
#
loop_
_entity.id
_entity.type
_entity.pdbx_description
1 polymer ?
#
loop_
_entity_poly.entity_id
_entity_poly.type
_entity_poly.pdbx_seq_one_letter_code
_entity_poly.pdbx_strand_id
1 'polypeptide(L)'
;AMPAEGAELNPKRAVYLLPATTQFETSGSVTASNRSLQWREKVIEPMFESRTDHMIMTQLADKLGFGKELVKNYKMVQGKGGMMEPETESILREINRGVWTIGYTGQSPERLKAHMRNMHVFDVKTLRARGGIDKETGYKLDGEYFGLPWPCYGTPELRHPGTANLYDTSLNVMEGGGNFRANFGVERDGQSLLAADGSASKGADIQTGYPEFDSTLLKKLGWWDELTDAEKKLADGKNWKTDQSGGIIRVAMKNHGCHPFGNARARAVVWNFPDPIPQHREPLFSVRPDMVVKYPTYDDKKTFWRLPTLYKTVQDQNIDIVKKFPLILTSGRLVEYEGGGDETRSNPWLAELQQFAFVQVNPAVANDRNIREGDDVWVSTPTGARIKVRARVTEAVDRSTVFIPFHFAGHWQGKDLRQYYPEGAAPIVLGEAVNTATTYGYDAVTMMQESKTTVCQLERA
;
A
#
# COMPACT_ATOMS: atom_id res chain seq x y z
N ALA A 1 -17.11 -14.36 -18.09
CA ALA A 1 -17.38 -12.91 -17.93
C ALA A 1 -18.85 -12.70 -18.19
N MET A 2 -19.50 -11.89 -17.37
CA MET A 2 -20.95 -11.71 -17.45
C MET A 2 -21.32 -11.08 -18.79
N PRO A 3 -22.31 -11.62 -19.50
CA PRO A 3 -22.77 -11.01 -20.74
C PRO A 3 -23.38 -9.65 -20.42
N ALA A 4 -22.88 -8.59 -21.06
CA ALA A 4 -23.65 -7.36 -21.15
C ALA A 4 -24.87 -7.65 -22.03
N GLU A 5 -26.03 -7.10 -21.68
CA GLU A 5 -27.27 -7.29 -22.43
C GLU A 5 -27.04 -6.85 -23.90
N GLY A 6 -27.19 -7.78 -24.84
CA GLY A 6 -26.93 -7.55 -26.27
C GLY A 6 -25.48 -7.75 -26.74
N ALA A 7 -24.54 -8.14 -25.88
CA ALA A 7 -23.16 -8.45 -26.29
C ALA A 7 -22.99 -9.94 -26.62
N GLU A 8 -22.34 -10.24 -27.75
CA GLU A 8 -21.91 -11.60 -28.06
C GLU A 8 -20.85 -12.07 -27.06
N LEU A 9 -21.06 -13.25 -26.46
CA LEU A 9 -20.04 -13.88 -25.64
C LEU A 9 -18.82 -14.17 -26.52
N ASN A 10 -17.66 -13.64 -26.15
CA ASN A 10 -16.42 -13.98 -26.84
C ASN A 10 -16.08 -15.47 -26.59
N PRO A 11 -16.23 -16.37 -27.58
CA PRO A 11 -16.04 -17.80 -27.38
C PRO A 11 -14.57 -18.16 -27.13
N LYS A 12 -13.65 -17.22 -27.37
CA LYS A 12 -12.21 -17.37 -27.12
C LYS A 12 -11.79 -16.89 -25.73
N ARG A 13 -12.71 -16.37 -24.93
CA ARG A 13 -12.40 -15.91 -23.56
C ARG A 13 -12.48 -17.08 -22.58
N ALA A 14 -11.31 -17.55 -22.12
CA ALA A 14 -11.21 -18.43 -20.98
C ALA A 14 -11.04 -17.64 -19.68
N VAL A 15 -11.67 -18.10 -18.59
CA VAL A 15 -11.43 -17.62 -17.22
C VAL A 15 -11.03 -18.84 -16.41
N TYR A 16 -9.90 -18.75 -15.71
CA TYR A 16 -9.42 -19.80 -14.82
C TYR A 16 -9.51 -19.30 -13.38
N LEU A 17 -10.13 -20.09 -12.52
CA LEU A 17 -10.14 -19.86 -11.07
C LEU A 17 -9.19 -20.89 -10.45
N LEU A 18 -8.10 -20.41 -9.85
CA LEU A 18 -7.09 -21.25 -9.21
C LEU A 18 -7.27 -21.15 -7.69
N PRO A 19 -7.50 -22.26 -6.97
CA PRO A 19 -7.71 -22.21 -5.53
C PRO A 19 -6.39 -21.94 -4.80
N ALA A 20 -6.23 -20.72 -4.28
CA ALA A 20 -5.10 -20.32 -3.45
C ALA A 20 -5.37 -20.57 -1.96
N THR A 21 -4.31 -20.70 -1.18
CA THR A 21 -4.37 -20.79 0.29
C THR A 21 -4.79 -19.49 0.95
N THR A 22 -5.47 -19.60 2.09
CA THR A 22 -5.62 -18.55 3.09
C THR A 22 -4.29 -18.26 3.80
N GLN A 23 -4.25 -17.16 4.56
CA GLN A 23 -3.09 -16.78 5.37
C GLN A 23 -2.73 -17.78 6.49
N PHE A 24 -3.61 -18.73 6.82
CA PHE A 24 -3.36 -19.76 7.85
C PHE A 24 -2.75 -21.05 7.29
N GLU A 25 -2.72 -21.19 5.96
CA GLU A 25 -2.26 -22.38 5.25
C GLU A 25 -0.88 -22.20 4.59
N THR A 26 -0.24 -21.06 4.84
CA THR A 26 1.06 -20.69 4.29
C THR A 26 1.92 -19.98 5.34
N SER A 27 3.21 -19.81 5.06
CA SER A 27 4.16 -19.05 5.88
C SER A 27 4.69 -17.83 5.13
N GLY A 28 5.41 -16.97 5.84
CA GLY A 28 6.14 -15.84 5.23
C GLY A 28 6.04 -14.57 6.05
N SER A 29 6.59 -13.48 5.51
CA SER A 29 6.58 -12.18 6.19
C SER A 29 5.46 -11.26 5.67
N VAL A 30 4.85 -10.50 6.58
CA VAL A 30 3.92 -9.41 6.25
C VAL A 30 4.35 -8.11 6.91
N THR A 31 4.02 -6.97 6.29
CA THR A 31 4.31 -5.64 6.83
C THR A 31 3.03 -4.95 7.29
N ALA A 32 2.98 -4.53 8.55
CA ALA A 32 1.85 -3.79 9.11
C ALA A 32 1.91 -2.29 8.79
N SER A 33 0.82 -1.55 9.05
CA SER A 33 0.73 -0.10 8.77
C SER A 33 1.73 0.74 9.58
N ASN A 34 2.09 0.29 10.79
CA ASN A 34 3.18 0.88 11.58
C ASN A 34 4.59 0.54 11.01
N ARG A 35 4.64 -0.13 9.85
CA ARG A 35 5.83 -0.55 9.11
C ARG A 35 6.69 -1.59 9.82
N SER A 36 6.14 -2.29 10.81
CA SER A 36 6.75 -3.48 11.42
C SER A 36 6.47 -4.72 10.56
N LEU A 37 7.51 -5.54 10.35
CA LEU A 37 7.40 -6.82 9.67
C LEU A 37 7.15 -7.93 10.69
N GLN A 38 6.31 -8.88 10.35
CA GLN A 38 6.00 -10.03 11.20
C GLN A 38 6.15 -11.30 10.38
N TRP A 39 6.76 -12.32 10.97
CA TRP A 39 6.74 -13.65 10.39
C TRP A 39 5.43 -14.35 10.75
N ARG A 40 4.82 -15.02 9.77
CA ARG A 40 3.64 -15.87 9.93
C ARG A 40 4.03 -17.30 9.67
N GLU A 41 3.57 -18.19 10.54
CA GLU A 41 3.78 -19.63 10.41
C GLU A 41 2.50 -20.28 9.88
N LYS A 42 2.67 -21.40 9.17
CA LYS A 42 1.56 -22.23 8.72
C LYS A 42 0.87 -22.86 9.93
N VAL A 43 -0.45 -22.70 10.03
CA VAL A 43 -1.27 -23.21 11.13
C VAL A 43 -1.95 -24.53 10.76
N ILE A 44 -2.46 -24.64 9.54
CA ILE A 44 -3.09 -25.86 9.01
C ILE A 44 -2.55 -26.18 7.61
N GLU A 45 -2.70 -27.42 7.17
CA GLU A 45 -2.37 -27.77 5.79
C GLU A 45 -3.38 -27.14 4.81
N PRO A 46 -2.96 -26.79 3.57
CA PRO A 46 -3.89 -26.26 2.58
C PRO A 46 -5.08 -27.20 2.37
N MET A 47 -6.28 -26.67 2.48
CA MET A 47 -7.52 -27.41 2.37
C MET A 47 -7.82 -27.81 0.92
N PHE A 48 -8.65 -28.84 0.75
CA PHE A 48 -9.13 -29.33 -0.56
C PHE A 48 -8.01 -29.51 -1.59
N GLU A 49 -8.10 -28.84 -2.73
CA GLU A 49 -7.07 -28.79 -3.77
C GLU A 49 -6.28 -27.48 -3.78
N SER A 50 -6.49 -26.61 -2.78
CA SER A 50 -5.81 -25.32 -2.67
C SER A 50 -4.31 -25.50 -2.56
N ARG A 51 -3.57 -24.55 -3.14
CA ARG A 51 -2.10 -24.50 -3.16
C ARG A 51 -1.63 -23.11 -2.75
N THR A 52 -0.42 -23.02 -2.22
CA THR A 52 0.18 -21.71 -1.92
C THR A 52 0.35 -20.90 -3.19
N ASP A 53 0.30 -19.57 -3.10
CA ASP A 53 0.60 -18.70 -4.23
C ASP A 53 1.98 -19.01 -4.82
N HIS A 54 2.96 -19.31 -3.97
CA HIS A 54 4.31 -19.71 -4.40
C HIS A 54 4.27 -20.95 -5.30
N MET A 55 3.53 -21.99 -4.89
CA MET A 55 3.38 -23.21 -5.68
C MET A 55 2.62 -22.96 -6.99
N ILE A 56 1.52 -22.20 -6.96
CA ILE A 56 0.74 -21.85 -8.16
C ILE A 56 1.62 -21.10 -9.16
N MET A 57 2.36 -20.10 -8.70
CA MET A 57 3.24 -19.28 -9.55
C MET A 57 4.38 -20.09 -10.15
N THR A 58 5.03 -20.97 -9.37
CA THR A 58 6.09 -21.85 -9.89
C THR A 58 5.56 -22.79 -10.96
N GLN A 59 4.42 -23.45 -10.73
CA GLN A 59 3.85 -24.38 -11.69
C GLN A 59 3.37 -23.69 -12.97
N LEU A 60 2.81 -22.48 -12.85
CA LEU A 60 2.48 -21.67 -14.00
C LEU A 60 3.73 -21.30 -14.80
N ALA A 61 4.81 -20.89 -14.12
CA ALA A 61 6.08 -20.58 -14.77
C ALA A 61 6.73 -21.82 -15.44
N ASP A 62 6.64 -23.00 -14.82
CA ASP A 62 7.07 -24.26 -15.43
C ASP A 62 6.32 -24.53 -16.73
N LYS A 63 4.99 -24.34 -16.73
CA LYS A 63 4.17 -24.49 -17.94
C LYS A 63 4.48 -23.47 -19.02
N LEU A 64 4.92 -22.28 -18.64
CA LEU A 64 5.35 -21.23 -19.56
C LEU A 64 6.84 -21.35 -19.96
N GLY A 65 7.58 -22.30 -19.39
CA GLY A 65 8.96 -22.60 -19.77
C GLY A 65 10.05 -21.76 -19.09
N PHE A 66 9.72 -21.00 -18.04
CA PHE A 66 10.70 -20.16 -17.30
C PHE A 66 10.75 -20.44 -15.79
N GLY A 67 10.20 -21.57 -15.34
CA GLY A 67 10.16 -21.91 -13.91
C GLY A 67 11.55 -22.02 -13.27
N LYS A 68 12.56 -22.53 -13.99
CA LYS A 68 13.94 -22.64 -13.49
C LYS A 68 14.57 -21.28 -13.23
N GLU A 69 14.28 -20.29 -14.07
CA GLU A 69 14.72 -18.90 -13.92
C GLU A 69 14.01 -18.24 -12.73
N LEU A 70 12.70 -18.48 -12.59
CA LEU A 70 11.90 -17.93 -11.50
C LEU A 70 12.41 -18.39 -10.12
N VAL A 71 12.77 -19.67 -9.97
CA VAL A 71 13.16 -20.25 -8.68
C VAL A 71 14.67 -20.38 -8.48
N LYS A 72 15.49 -19.82 -9.38
CA LYS A 72 16.96 -19.99 -9.40
C LYS A 72 17.63 -19.69 -8.06
N ASN A 73 17.12 -18.72 -7.31
CA ASN A 73 17.71 -18.24 -6.07
C ASN A 73 16.98 -18.74 -4.81
N TYR A 74 16.02 -19.66 -4.96
CA TYR A 74 15.20 -20.17 -3.86
C TYR A 74 15.57 -21.61 -3.54
N LYS A 75 15.70 -21.90 -2.25
CA LYS A 75 15.64 -23.28 -1.78
C LYS A 75 14.23 -23.81 -2.07
N MET A 76 14.15 -24.95 -2.72
CA MET A 76 12.87 -25.63 -2.96
C MET A 76 12.58 -26.59 -1.80
N VAL A 77 11.34 -26.58 -1.31
CA VAL A 77 10.86 -27.42 -0.20
C VAL A 77 9.65 -28.22 -0.61
N GLN A 78 9.36 -29.27 0.16
CA GLN A 78 8.22 -30.13 -0.08
C GLN A 78 6.93 -29.45 0.40
N GLY A 79 6.09 -29.08 -0.56
CA GLY A 79 4.74 -28.58 -0.33
C GLY A 79 3.68 -29.68 -0.33
N LYS A 80 2.42 -29.25 -0.40
CA LYS A 80 1.25 -30.14 -0.44
C LYS A 80 1.37 -31.23 -1.51
N GLY A 81 1.00 -32.46 -1.14
CA GLY A 81 0.89 -33.58 -2.08
C GLY A 81 2.21 -34.00 -2.73
N GLY A 82 3.36 -33.68 -2.13
CA GLY A 82 4.64 -34.04 -2.73
C GLY A 82 5.08 -33.08 -3.86
N MET A 83 4.41 -31.95 -4.05
CA MET A 83 4.84 -30.93 -5.01
C MET A 83 5.91 -30.02 -4.39
N MET A 84 6.89 -29.60 -5.19
CA MET A 84 7.92 -28.67 -4.74
C MET A 84 7.41 -27.23 -4.79
N GLU A 85 7.79 -26.42 -3.81
CA GLU A 85 7.54 -24.98 -3.78
C GLU A 85 8.74 -24.20 -3.23
N PRO A 86 8.91 -22.91 -3.59
CA PRO A 86 9.94 -22.06 -3.02
C PRO A 86 9.80 -21.87 -1.50
N GLU A 87 10.91 -21.98 -0.77
CA GLU A 87 10.99 -21.66 0.66
C GLU A 87 10.84 -20.15 0.89
N THR A 88 9.87 -19.74 1.70
CA THR A 88 9.53 -18.33 1.94
C THR A 88 10.67 -17.52 2.56
N GLU A 89 11.51 -18.17 3.35
CA GLU A 89 12.71 -17.61 3.97
C GLU A 89 13.75 -17.25 2.91
N SER A 90 13.90 -18.09 1.88
CA SER A 90 14.79 -17.81 0.76
C SER A 90 14.33 -16.59 -0.05
N ILE A 91 13.00 -16.42 -0.21
CA ILE A 91 12.41 -15.25 -0.86
C ILE A 91 12.70 -13.98 -0.04
N LEU A 92 12.43 -13.97 1.26
CA LEU A 92 12.70 -12.80 2.10
C LEU A 92 14.19 -12.44 2.10
N ARG A 93 15.09 -13.43 2.18
CA ARG A 93 16.54 -13.18 2.07
C ARG A 93 16.92 -12.58 0.73
N GLU A 94 16.28 -12.97 -0.37
CA GLU A 94 16.50 -12.32 -1.67
C GLU A 94 16.01 -10.87 -1.68
N ILE A 95 14.81 -10.61 -1.16
CA ILE A 95 14.29 -9.26 -0.98
C ILE A 95 15.30 -8.42 -0.21
N ASN A 96 15.77 -8.89 0.95
CA ASN A 96 16.74 -8.18 1.78
C ASN A 96 18.05 -7.83 1.05
N ARG A 97 18.49 -8.68 0.11
CA ARG A 97 19.70 -8.42 -0.71
C ARG A 97 19.47 -7.38 -1.83
N GLY A 98 18.23 -7.13 -2.22
CA GLY A 98 17.87 -6.25 -3.34
C GLY A 98 17.37 -4.85 -2.94
N VAL A 99 16.93 -4.67 -1.69
CA VAL A 99 16.17 -3.48 -1.26
C VAL A 99 16.95 -2.50 -0.37
N TRP A 100 18.25 -2.37 -0.62
CA TRP A 100 19.15 -1.45 0.10
C TRP A 100 18.65 0.00 0.12
N THR A 101 18.20 0.49 -1.03
CA THR A 101 17.75 1.89 -1.21
C THR A 101 16.60 2.28 -0.28
N ILE A 102 15.76 1.33 0.09
CA ILE A 102 14.61 1.57 0.95
C ILE A 102 14.90 1.10 2.38
N GLY A 103 15.85 0.21 2.65
CA GLY A 103 16.17 -0.21 4.02
C GLY A 103 15.23 -1.29 4.54
N TYR A 104 14.89 -2.25 3.68
CA TYR A 104 14.28 -3.52 4.08
C TYR A 104 15.33 -4.65 4.08
N THR A 105 16.52 -4.38 4.61
CA THR A 105 17.69 -5.27 4.46
C THR A 105 18.06 -6.00 5.74
N GLY A 106 17.77 -5.40 6.89
CA GLY A 106 18.09 -6.00 8.18
C GLY A 106 17.05 -7.02 8.67
N GLN A 107 15.86 -7.09 8.06
CA GLN A 107 14.77 -7.98 8.50
C GLN A 107 14.92 -9.41 7.96
N SER A 108 15.86 -10.17 8.52
CA SER A 108 16.02 -11.57 8.15
C SER A 108 14.88 -12.45 8.70
N PRO A 109 14.59 -13.59 8.04
CA PRO A 109 13.63 -14.55 8.57
C PRO A 109 13.93 -14.99 10.01
N GLU A 110 15.20 -15.19 10.34
CA GLU A 110 15.65 -15.64 11.65
C GLU A 110 15.32 -14.61 12.74
N ARG A 111 15.60 -13.33 12.48
CA ARG A 111 15.28 -12.24 13.41
C ARG A 111 13.78 -12.11 13.60
N LEU A 112 13.01 -12.13 12.51
CA LEU A 112 11.55 -12.00 12.58
C LEU A 112 10.92 -13.19 13.34
N LYS A 113 11.35 -14.42 13.07
CA LYS A 113 10.91 -15.61 13.81
C LYS A 113 11.25 -15.53 15.29
N ALA A 114 12.45 -15.06 15.64
CA ALA A 114 12.84 -14.82 17.02
C ALA A 114 11.92 -13.79 17.70
N HIS A 115 11.55 -12.70 17.00
CA HIS A 115 10.59 -11.71 17.52
C HIS A 115 9.22 -12.35 17.80
N MET A 116 8.72 -13.17 16.88
CA MET A 116 7.42 -13.84 17.03
C MET A 116 7.40 -14.85 18.18
N ARG A 117 8.47 -15.62 18.39
CA ARG A 117 8.56 -16.54 19.54
C ARG A 117 8.68 -15.82 20.88
N ASN A 118 9.20 -14.60 20.89
CA ASN A 118 9.55 -13.87 22.11
C ASN A 118 8.74 -12.56 22.25
N MET A 119 7.51 -12.49 21.73
CA MET A 119 6.68 -11.27 21.78
C MET A 119 6.56 -10.65 23.19
N HIS A 120 6.62 -11.47 24.24
CA HIS A 120 6.53 -11.05 25.63
C HIS A 120 7.70 -10.17 26.12
N VAL A 121 8.85 -10.13 25.43
CA VAL A 121 10.02 -9.32 25.84
C VAL A 121 9.92 -7.86 25.40
N PHE A 122 8.98 -7.54 24.50
CA PHE A 122 8.80 -6.21 23.93
C PHE A 122 7.80 -5.41 24.77
N ASP A 123 8.18 -4.16 25.07
CA ASP A 123 7.29 -3.23 25.76
C ASP A 123 6.08 -2.88 24.88
N VAL A 124 4.86 -2.95 25.43
CA VAL A 124 3.63 -2.71 24.66
C VAL A 124 3.44 -1.26 24.19
N LYS A 125 4.17 -0.30 24.76
CA LYS A 125 4.11 1.12 24.39
C LYS A 125 5.25 1.50 23.47
N THR A 126 6.48 1.16 23.84
CA THR A 126 7.67 1.55 23.06
C THR A 126 8.02 0.55 21.99
N LEU A 127 7.47 -0.66 22.06
CA LEU A 127 7.80 -1.81 21.23
C LEU A 127 9.27 -2.24 21.34
N ARG A 128 10.06 -1.68 22.27
CA ARG A 128 11.48 -1.99 22.42
C ARG A 128 11.66 -3.16 23.39
N ALA A 129 12.49 -4.12 23.02
CA ALA A 129 12.86 -5.24 23.89
C ALA A 129 13.74 -4.77 25.05
N ARG A 130 13.43 -5.24 26.27
CA ARG A 130 14.21 -4.98 27.50
C ARG A 130 14.93 -6.25 27.93
N GLY A 131 15.82 -6.75 27.09
CA GLY A 131 16.43 -8.07 27.20
C GLY A 131 15.73 -9.14 26.35
N GLY A 132 16.04 -10.41 26.65
CA GLY A 132 15.50 -11.57 25.94
C GLY A 132 16.56 -12.31 25.12
N ILE A 133 16.54 -13.63 25.25
CA ILE A 133 17.33 -14.55 24.44
C ILE A 133 16.36 -15.59 23.89
N ASP A 134 16.27 -15.69 22.57
CA ASP A 134 15.46 -16.70 21.92
C ASP A 134 16.02 -18.08 22.25
N LYS A 135 15.22 -18.92 22.91
CA LYS A 135 15.68 -20.23 23.39
C LYS A 135 16.05 -21.19 22.25
N GLU A 136 15.45 -21.01 21.08
CA GLU A 136 15.67 -21.88 19.93
C GLU A 136 17.01 -21.59 19.24
N THR A 137 17.36 -20.30 19.08
CA THR A 137 18.52 -19.88 18.27
C THR A 137 19.64 -19.25 19.08
N GLY A 138 19.41 -18.89 20.35
CA GLY A 138 20.32 -18.08 21.17
C GLY A 138 20.35 -16.59 20.78
N TYR A 139 19.47 -16.15 19.87
CA TYR A 139 19.43 -14.78 19.39
C TYR A 139 19.05 -13.81 20.51
N LYS A 140 19.85 -12.75 20.71
CA LYS A 140 19.56 -11.71 21.70
C LYS A 140 18.62 -10.68 21.10
N LEU A 141 17.52 -10.36 21.77
CA LEU A 141 16.55 -9.38 21.29
C LEU A 141 16.77 -7.98 21.87
N ASP A 142 17.61 -7.85 22.90
CA ASP A 142 17.81 -6.61 23.65
C ASP A 142 18.03 -5.39 22.76
N GLY A 143 17.24 -4.34 22.99
CA GLY A 143 17.32 -3.08 22.26
C GLY A 143 16.59 -3.04 20.91
N GLU A 144 16.13 -4.16 20.37
CA GLU A 144 15.40 -4.22 19.09
C GLU A 144 13.93 -3.82 19.24
N TYR A 145 13.35 -3.25 18.19
CA TYR A 145 11.92 -2.94 18.16
C TYR A 145 11.13 -4.12 17.57
N PHE A 146 9.95 -4.39 18.12
CA PHE A 146 9.09 -5.47 17.66
C PHE A 146 8.84 -5.35 16.15
N GLY A 147 9.05 -6.46 15.44
CA GLY A 147 8.96 -6.51 13.99
C GLY A 147 9.93 -5.63 13.18
N LEU A 148 11.02 -5.10 13.75
CA LEU A 148 12.08 -4.39 13.01
C LEU A 148 11.53 -3.30 12.06
N PRO A 149 10.84 -2.29 12.60
CA PRO A 149 10.10 -1.30 11.85
C PRO A 149 10.98 -0.58 10.82
N TRP A 150 10.40 -0.26 9.68
CA TRP A 150 11.11 0.37 8.58
C TRP A 150 11.52 1.83 8.89
N PRO A 151 12.74 2.24 8.48
CA PRO A 151 13.77 1.41 7.86
C PRO A 151 14.56 0.55 8.85
N CYS A 152 15.05 -0.59 8.38
CA CYS A 152 16.07 -1.40 9.03
C CYS A 152 17.22 -1.67 8.04
N TYR A 153 18.30 -0.91 8.19
CA TYR A 153 19.44 -0.94 7.29
C TYR A 153 20.50 -1.97 7.66
N GLY A 154 21.36 -2.27 6.68
CA GLY A 154 22.50 -3.16 6.84
C GLY A 154 22.14 -4.63 6.70
N THR A 155 23.15 -5.47 6.88
CA THR A 155 22.96 -6.92 6.97
C THR A 155 22.30 -7.29 8.31
N PRO A 156 21.71 -8.48 8.45
CA PRO A 156 21.17 -8.95 9.72
C PRO A 156 22.19 -8.93 10.87
N GLU A 157 23.47 -9.17 10.56
CA GLU A 157 24.59 -9.16 11.51
C GLU A 157 24.93 -7.76 12.02
N LEU A 158 24.61 -6.71 11.26
CA LEU A 158 24.72 -5.32 11.73
C LEU A 158 23.77 -5.06 12.91
N ARG A 159 22.66 -5.81 12.99
CA ARG A 159 21.65 -5.73 14.06
C ARG A 159 21.10 -4.31 14.26
N HIS A 160 20.84 -3.59 13.17
CA HIS A 160 20.03 -2.37 13.27
C HIS A 160 18.64 -2.75 13.84
N PRO A 161 18.11 -2.01 14.84
CA PRO A 161 16.90 -2.42 15.57
C PRO A 161 15.60 -2.12 14.82
N GLY A 162 15.70 -1.43 13.68
CA GLY A 162 14.57 -0.80 13.00
C GLY A 162 14.31 0.60 13.56
N THR A 163 13.59 1.42 12.81
CA THR A 163 13.28 2.81 13.15
C THR A 163 11.80 2.94 13.47
N ALA A 164 11.45 2.92 14.76
CA ALA A 164 10.07 3.07 15.20
C ALA A 164 9.52 4.48 14.89
N ASN A 165 10.33 5.51 15.16
CA ASN A 165 10.03 6.91 14.89
C ASN A 165 10.97 7.45 13.81
N LEU A 166 10.42 7.82 12.65
CA LEU A 166 11.23 8.42 11.60
C LEU A 166 11.75 9.80 12.02
N TYR A 167 12.98 10.11 11.60
CA TYR A 167 13.59 11.43 11.75
C TYR A 167 13.78 11.87 13.21
N ASP A 168 13.89 10.92 14.13
CA ASP A 168 14.25 11.17 15.53
C ASP A 168 15.77 11.34 15.67
N THR A 169 16.22 12.59 15.68
CA THR A 169 17.64 12.94 15.84
C THR A 169 18.12 12.84 17.29
N SER A 170 17.22 12.65 18.26
CA SER A 170 17.59 12.51 19.68
C SER A 170 18.20 11.15 20.01
N LEU A 171 18.10 10.18 19.09
CA LEU A 171 18.66 8.84 19.20
C LEU A 171 19.82 8.65 18.24
N ASN A 172 20.74 7.75 18.61
CA ASN A 172 21.79 7.31 17.70
C ASN A 172 21.17 6.45 16.58
N VAL A 173 21.76 6.47 15.39
CA VAL A 173 21.29 5.68 14.25
C VAL A 173 21.24 4.18 14.56
N MET A 174 22.18 3.65 15.34
CA MET A 174 22.19 2.24 15.76
C MET A 174 21.15 1.91 16.83
N GLU A 175 20.43 2.90 17.35
CA GLU A 175 19.28 2.74 18.26
C GLU A 175 17.94 3.00 17.55
N GLY A 176 17.95 3.10 16.23
CA GLY A 176 16.77 3.37 15.41
C GLY A 176 16.49 4.85 15.18
N GLY A 177 17.36 5.75 15.64
CA GLY A 177 17.28 7.19 15.35
C GLY A 177 17.62 7.52 13.90
N GLY A 178 17.42 8.77 13.51
CA GLY A 178 17.81 9.19 12.17
C GLY A 178 17.45 10.61 11.79
N ASN A 179 17.85 10.96 10.58
CA ASN A 179 17.66 12.27 9.97
C ASN A 179 16.92 12.15 8.64
N PHE A 180 16.58 13.29 8.05
CA PHE A 180 15.85 13.33 6.78
C PHE A 180 16.79 13.08 5.59
N ARG A 181 16.28 12.34 4.60
CA ARG A 181 17.09 11.79 3.51
C ARG A 181 17.49 12.82 2.45
N ALA A 182 18.74 12.78 2.00
CA ALA A 182 19.26 13.58 0.89
C ALA A 182 18.88 13.00 -0.49
N ASN A 183 17.58 13.08 -0.83
CA ASN A 183 17.05 12.44 -2.06
C ASN A 183 16.81 13.38 -3.24
N PHE A 184 16.91 14.70 -3.04
CA PHE A 184 16.46 15.69 -4.03
C PHE A 184 17.61 16.57 -4.56
N GLY A 185 18.84 16.04 -4.52
CA GLY A 185 20.06 16.79 -4.77
C GLY A 185 20.57 17.49 -3.51
N VAL A 186 21.71 18.19 -3.65
CA VAL A 186 22.38 18.92 -2.56
C VAL A 186 22.12 20.42 -2.60
N GLU A 187 21.65 20.93 -3.73
CA GLU A 187 21.43 22.36 -3.97
C GLU A 187 20.24 22.56 -4.91
N ARG A 188 19.53 23.66 -4.74
CA ARG A 188 18.55 24.18 -5.68
C ARG A 188 18.59 25.71 -5.68
N ASP A 189 18.61 26.33 -6.86
CA ASP A 189 18.57 27.79 -7.04
C ASP A 189 19.65 28.52 -6.21
N GLY A 190 20.84 27.93 -6.11
CA GLY A 190 21.96 28.43 -5.30
C GLY A 190 21.82 28.22 -3.79
N GLN A 191 20.76 27.54 -3.32
CA GLN A 191 20.52 27.25 -1.91
C GLN A 191 20.76 25.78 -1.60
N SER A 192 21.52 25.52 -0.55
CA SER A 192 21.75 24.16 -0.05
C SER A 192 20.44 23.50 0.40
N LEU A 193 20.23 22.27 -0.05
CA LEU A 193 19.16 21.38 0.39
C LEU A 193 19.58 20.52 1.59
N LEU A 194 20.86 20.58 1.98
CA LEU A 194 21.40 19.82 3.10
C LEU A 194 20.94 20.41 4.44
N ALA A 195 20.88 19.56 5.47
CA ALA A 195 20.48 19.99 6.80
C ALA A 195 21.40 21.11 7.33
N ALA A 196 20.84 21.98 8.17
CA ALA A 196 21.62 23.02 8.84
C ALA A 196 22.49 22.42 9.96
N ASP A 197 23.47 23.20 10.41
CA ASP A 197 24.35 22.83 11.52
C ASP A 197 23.54 22.49 12.79
N GLY A 198 23.94 21.42 13.47
CA GLY A 198 23.26 20.91 14.67
C GLY A 198 22.07 19.99 14.39
N SER A 199 21.67 19.81 13.13
CA SER A 199 20.60 18.87 12.75
C SER A 199 21.19 17.51 12.34
N ALA A 200 21.75 16.77 13.28
CA ALA A 200 22.33 15.43 13.07
C ALA A 200 21.82 14.42 14.10
N SER A 201 21.96 13.12 13.80
CA SER A 201 21.60 12.06 14.77
C SER A 201 22.54 12.12 15.97
N LYS A 202 22.04 11.73 17.16
CA LYS A 202 22.84 11.76 18.39
C LYS A 202 24.11 10.93 18.26
N GLY A 203 25.26 11.57 18.50
CA GLY A 203 26.57 10.91 18.44
C GLY A 203 27.09 10.65 17.02
N ALA A 204 26.52 11.28 15.99
CA ALA A 204 27.11 11.26 14.65
C ALA A 204 28.42 12.06 14.60
N ASP A 205 29.38 11.65 13.77
CA ASP A 205 30.62 12.42 13.60
C ASP A 205 30.40 13.68 12.74
N ILE A 206 29.47 13.61 11.78
CA ILE A 206 29.08 14.76 10.96
C ILE A 206 27.87 15.44 11.59
N GLN A 207 28.10 16.65 12.12
CA GLN A 207 27.09 17.47 12.81
C GLN A 207 26.33 18.44 11.90
N THR A 208 26.57 18.38 10.59
CA THR A 208 25.95 19.22 9.56
C THR A 208 25.20 18.37 8.54
N GLY A 209 24.61 19.00 7.53
CA GLY A 209 24.05 18.28 6.39
C GLY A 209 25.14 17.71 5.47
N TYR A 210 24.92 16.49 4.95
CA TYR A 210 25.88 15.78 4.12
C TYR A 210 25.19 14.99 2.99
N PRO A 211 25.84 14.78 1.83
CA PRO A 211 25.29 13.99 0.73
C PRO A 211 25.24 12.50 1.09
N GLU A 212 24.63 11.70 0.23
CA GLU A 212 24.69 10.25 0.38
C GLU A 212 26.13 9.70 0.31
N PHE A 213 26.39 8.61 1.02
CA PHE A 213 27.73 8.02 1.09
C PHE A 213 28.04 7.16 -0.13
N ASP A 214 29.22 7.40 -0.70
CA ASP A 214 29.83 6.57 -1.73
C ASP A 214 31.30 6.28 -1.41
N SER A 215 31.93 5.42 -2.21
CA SER A 215 33.34 5.06 -2.04
C SER A 215 34.26 6.29 -2.05
N THR A 216 33.89 7.34 -2.79
CA THR A 216 34.69 8.56 -2.90
C THR A 216 34.61 9.38 -1.62
N LEU A 217 33.41 9.56 -1.07
CA LEU A 217 33.21 10.29 0.17
C LEU A 217 33.88 9.58 1.34
N LEU A 218 33.77 8.24 1.42
CA LEU A 218 34.47 7.46 2.45
C LEU A 218 35.98 7.67 2.39
N LYS A 219 36.58 7.66 1.19
CA LYS A 219 38.02 7.91 1.01
C LYS A 219 38.41 9.32 1.45
N LYS A 220 37.61 10.33 1.11
CA LYS A 220 37.86 11.72 1.51
C LYS A 220 37.77 11.94 3.03
N LEU A 221 36.88 11.21 3.70
CA LEU A 221 36.71 11.26 5.15
C LEU A 221 37.74 10.41 5.92
N GLY A 222 38.53 9.59 5.22
CA GLY A 222 39.45 8.61 5.84
C GLY A 222 38.76 7.35 6.36
N TRP A 223 37.43 7.23 6.22
CA TRP A 223 36.62 6.11 6.70
C TRP A 223 36.74 4.86 5.82
N TRP A 224 37.32 4.99 4.62
CA TRP A 224 37.51 3.88 3.69
C TRP A 224 38.34 2.74 4.29
N ASP A 225 39.31 3.06 5.14
CA ASP A 225 40.21 2.05 5.73
C ASP A 225 39.59 1.23 6.86
N GLU A 226 38.36 1.57 7.27
CA GLU A 226 37.56 0.80 8.21
C GLU A 226 36.72 -0.30 7.55
N LEU A 227 36.74 -0.36 6.21
CA LEU A 227 36.24 -1.50 5.44
C LEU A 227 37.26 -2.65 5.48
N THR A 228 36.76 -3.86 5.60
CA THR A 228 37.56 -5.09 5.37
C THR A 228 37.96 -5.19 3.90
N ASP A 229 39.01 -5.96 3.59
CA ASP A 229 39.45 -6.15 2.19
C ASP A 229 38.34 -6.72 1.29
N ALA A 230 37.50 -7.60 1.84
CA ALA A 230 36.34 -8.16 1.13
C ALA A 230 35.28 -7.09 0.82
N GLU A 231 34.99 -6.21 1.78
CA GLU A 231 34.07 -5.08 1.58
C GLU A 231 34.66 -4.06 0.59
N LYS A 232 35.94 -3.69 0.72
CA LYS A 232 36.63 -2.77 -0.21
C LYS A 232 36.47 -3.23 -1.66
N LYS A 233 36.68 -4.53 -1.92
CA LYS A 233 36.53 -5.12 -3.27
C LYS A 233 35.13 -4.96 -3.85
N LEU A 234 34.10 -5.02 -3.01
CA LEU A 234 32.70 -4.92 -3.45
C LEU A 234 32.18 -3.48 -3.44
N ALA A 235 32.74 -2.60 -2.62
CA ALA A 235 32.33 -1.21 -2.46
C ALA A 235 33.04 -0.23 -3.41
N ASP A 236 34.20 -0.59 -3.96
CA ASP A 236 35.00 0.35 -4.76
C ASP A 236 34.26 0.81 -6.03
N GLY A 237 34.22 2.13 -6.22
CA GLY A 237 33.45 2.77 -7.30
C GLY A 237 31.93 2.70 -7.13
N LYS A 238 31.42 2.27 -5.97
CA LYS A 238 29.99 2.12 -5.69
C LYS A 238 29.51 3.12 -4.64
N ASN A 239 28.19 3.27 -4.57
CA ASN A 239 27.53 3.99 -3.49
C ASN A 239 26.88 3.02 -2.52
N TRP A 240 26.41 3.53 -1.38
CA TRP A 240 25.75 2.75 -0.33
C TRP A 240 24.57 1.87 -0.81
N LYS A 241 23.96 2.19 -1.96
CA LYS A 241 22.81 1.46 -2.55
C LYS A 241 23.24 0.23 -3.34
N THR A 242 24.45 0.27 -3.92
CA THR A 242 24.97 -0.76 -4.84
C THR A 242 26.16 -1.53 -4.30
N ASP A 243 26.69 -1.11 -3.15
CA ASP A 243 27.62 -1.90 -2.35
C ASP A 243 26.90 -3.13 -1.74
N GLN A 244 27.05 -4.26 -2.41
CA GLN A 244 26.46 -5.54 -1.99
C GLN A 244 27.09 -6.14 -0.73
N SER A 245 28.24 -5.62 -0.26
CA SER A 245 28.82 -6.07 1.01
C SER A 245 28.10 -5.48 2.22
N GLY A 246 27.39 -4.36 2.04
CA GLY A 246 26.85 -3.56 3.13
C GLY A 246 27.91 -2.81 3.95
N GLY A 247 29.17 -2.82 3.52
CA GLY A 247 30.29 -2.22 4.22
C GLY A 247 30.18 -0.71 4.36
N ILE A 248 29.75 0.01 3.31
CA ILE A 248 29.53 1.47 3.38
C ILE A 248 28.48 1.80 4.45
N ILE A 249 27.39 1.03 4.51
CA ILE A 249 26.33 1.21 5.50
C ILE A 249 26.85 0.92 6.91
N ARG A 250 27.58 -0.20 7.08
CA ARG A 250 28.18 -0.58 8.35
C ARG A 250 29.09 0.52 8.87
N VAL A 251 30.04 0.99 8.06
CA VAL A 251 30.99 2.04 8.46
C VAL A 251 30.25 3.34 8.81
N ALA A 252 29.42 3.86 7.90
CA ALA A 252 28.70 5.10 8.13
C ALA A 252 27.85 5.07 9.41
N MET A 253 27.07 4.00 9.61
CA MET A 253 26.14 3.92 10.74
C MET A 253 26.82 3.49 12.04
N LYS A 254 27.57 2.38 12.03
CA LYS A 254 28.11 1.76 13.24
C LYS A 254 29.30 2.53 13.79
N ASN A 255 30.17 3.02 12.92
CA ASN A 255 31.43 3.64 13.35
C ASN A 255 31.27 5.15 13.51
N HIS A 256 30.47 5.79 12.66
CA HIS A 256 30.36 7.25 12.62
C HIS A 256 28.98 7.82 12.94
N GLY A 257 28.00 6.97 13.31
CA GLY A 257 26.66 7.42 13.70
C GLY A 257 25.86 8.12 12.60
N CYS A 258 26.28 8.03 11.34
CA CYS A 258 25.66 8.69 10.19
C CYS A 258 24.78 7.74 9.39
N HIS A 259 23.63 8.23 8.90
CA HIS A 259 22.82 7.49 7.93
C HIS A 259 23.49 7.42 6.55
N PRO A 260 23.41 6.28 5.83
CA PRO A 260 24.08 6.10 4.54
C PRO A 260 23.50 6.98 3.43
N PHE A 261 22.23 7.38 3.57
CA PHE A 261 21.48 8.11 2.55
C PHE A 261 21.67 9.63 2.60
N GLY A 262 22.57 10.14 3.46
CA GLY A 262 22.80 11.57 3.64
C GLY A 262 21.95 12.21 4.73
N ASN A 263 22.01 13.54 4.82
CA ASN A 263 21.28 14.36 5.78
C ASN A 263 20.83 15.68 5.13
N ALA A 264 19.54 15.80 4.84
CA ALA A 264 18.96 16.92 4.12
C ALA A 264 17.75 17.51 4.82
N ARG A 265 17.20 18.59 4.26
CA ARG A 265 15.98 19.24 4.75
C ARG A 265 14.75 18.57 4.15
N ALA A 266 13.70 18.44 4.95
CA ALA A 266 12.36 18.20 4.41
C ALA A 266 11.95 19.39 3.53
N ARG A 267 11.23 19.12 2.44
CA ARG A 267 10.76 20.16 1.51
C ARG A 267 9.26 20.36 1.65
N ALA A 268 8.85 21.62 1.84
CA ALA A 268 7.45 22.04 1.72
C ALA A 268 7.07 22.39 0.28
N VAL A 269 8.06 22.81 -0.53
CA VAL A 269 7.90 23.13 -1.95
C VAL A 269 8.41 21.95 -2.78
N VAL A 270 7.55 21.39 -3.63
CA VAL A 270 7.83 20.23 -4.48
C VAL A 270 7.83 20.67 -5.94
N TRP A 271 8.89 21.33 -6.37
CA TRP A 271 9.02 21.97 -7.68
C TRP A 271 8.88 21.05 -8.90
N ASN A 272 8.97 19.75 -8.70
CA ASN A 272 8.82 18.75 -9.74
C ASN A 272 7.37 18.24 -9.88
N PHE A 273 6.41 18.80 -9.12
CA PHE A 273 4.98 18.47 -9.21
C PHE A 273 4.23 19.55 -10.02
N PRO A 274 3.06 19.23 -10.60
CA PRO A 274 2.23 20.21 -11.29
C PRO A 274 1.91 21.44 -10.43
N ASP A 275 1.58 21.20 -9.15
CA ASP A 275 1.45 22.23 -8.14
C ASP A 275 2.60 22.10 -7.12
N PRO A 276 3.55 23.05 -7.09
CA PRO A 276 4.68 22.98 -6.17
C PRO A 276 4.31 23.13 -4.69
N ILE A 277 3.13 23.69 -4.41
CA ILE A 277 2.52 23.83 -3.09
C ILE A 277 1.05 23.40 -3.21
N PRO A 278 0.40 22.98 -2.11
CA PRO A 278 -1.02 22.66 -2.15
C PRO A 278 -1.85 23.83 -2.66
N GLN A 279 -2.64 23.59 -3.71
CA GLN A 279 -3.61 24.52 -4.26
C GLN A 279 -4.99 23.88 -4.27
N HIS A 280 -6.03 24.65 -3.98
CA HIS A 280 -7.39 24.17 -4.14
C HIS A 280 -7.72 24.01 -5.62
N ARG A 281 -8.30 22.85 -5.98
CA ARG A 281 -8.83 22.54 -7.31
C ARG A 281 -10.16 21.83 -7.14
N GLU A 282 -11.15 22.21 -7.94
CA GLU A 282 -12.43 21.52 -7.95
C GLU A 282 -12.30 20.12 -8.57
N PRO A 283 -13.12 19.16 -8.10
CA PRO A 283 -13.18 17.82 -8.67
C PRO A 283 -13.64 17.85 -10.13
N LEU A 284 -13.44 16.73 -10.84
CA LEU A 284 -13.79 16.65 -12.25
C LEU A 284 -15.28 16.91 -12.52
N PHE A 285 -16.14 16.44 -11.61
CA PHE A 285 -17.55 16.79 -11.55
C PHE A 285 -17.84 17.50 -10.23
N SER A 286 -18.24 18.76 -10.32
CA SER A 286 -18.55 19.58 -9.15
C SER A 286 -20.00 20.04 -9.18
N VAL A 287 -20.59 20.19 -7.98
CA VAL A 287 -21.89 20.85 -7.80
C VAL A 287 -21.78 22.39 -7.76
N ARG A 288 -20.56 22.94 -7.95
CA ARG A 288 -20.23 24.36 -7.84
C ARG A 288 -19.58 24.90 -9.13
N PRO A 289 -20.38 25.24 -10.16
CA PRO A 289 -19.86 25.80 -11.41
C PRO A 289 -19.00 27.06 -11.20
N ASP A 290 -19.39 27.90 -10.23
CA ASP A 290 -18.65 29.11 -9.85
C ASP A 290 -17.25 28.80 -9.31
N MET A 291 -17.12 27.70 -8.55
CA MET A 291 -15.84 27.27 -8.01
C MET A 291 -14.98 26.61 -9.07
N VAL A 292 -15.56 25.92 -10.05
CA VAL A 292 -14.81 25.33 -11.17
C VAL A 292 -14.11 26.42 -11.98
N VAL A 293 -14.79 27.54 -12.22
CA VAL A 293 -14.19 28.70 -12.89
C VAL A 293 -13.06 29.31 -12.06
N LYS A 294 -13.23 29.39 -10.73
CA LYS A 294 -12.24 29.99 -9.83
C LYS A 294 -11.02 29.08 -9.57
N TYR A 295 -11.24 27.76 -9.53
CA TYR A 295 -10.26 26.75 -9.17
C TYR A 295 -10.34 25.53 -10.11
N PRO A 296 -9.97 25.72 -11.39
CA PRO A 296 -10.10 24.66 -12.37
C PRO A 296 -9.16 23.48 -12.08
N THR A 297 -9.50 22.32 -12.63
CA THR A 297 -8.60 21.17 -12.68
C THR A 297 -7.41 21.43 -13.62
N TYR A 298 -6.54 20.44 -13.77
CA TYR A 298 -5.34 20.52 -14.61
C TYR A 298 -5.69 20.55 -16.12
N ASP A 299 -4.72 20.94 -16.94
CA ASP A 299 -4.82 20.74 -18.39
C ASP A 299 -4.76 19.25 -18.76
N ASP A 300 -5.38 18.89 -19.89
CA ASP A 300 -5.34 17.54 -20.42
C ASP A 300 -3.90 17.07 -20.70
N LYS A 301 -3.65 15.79 -20.45
CA LYS A 301 -2.35 15.17 -20.73
C LYS A 301 -2.49 14.13 -21.84
N LYS A 302 -1.89 14.42 -23.00
CA LYS A 302 -1.88 13.49 -24.15
C LYS A 302 -1.22 12.14 -23.84
N THR A 303 -0.14 12.18 -23.06
CA THR A 303 0.57 10.99 -22.59
C THR A 303 0.86 11.16 -21.11
N PHE A 304 0.02 10.57 -20.26
CA PHE A 304 0.28 10.48 -18.84
C PHE A 304 0.50 9.01 -18.47
N TRP A 305 1.77 8.68 -18.20
CA TRP A 305 2.29 7.32 -18.12
C TRP A 305 2.08 6.51 -19.40
N ARG A 306 0.89 5.96 -19.63
CA ARG A 306 0.58 5.04 -20.75
C ARG A 306 -0.68 5.40 -21.54
N LEU A 307 -1.48 6.36 -21.08
CA LEU A 307 -2.78 6.69 -21.69
C LEU A 307 -3.00 8.21 -21.72
N PRO A 308 -3.82 8.71 -22.66
CA PRO A 308 -4.34 10.08 -22.57
C PRO A 308 -5.22 10.21 -21.33
N THR A 309 -5.03 11.29 -20.58
CA THR A 309 -5.84 11.60 -19.39
C THR A 309 -6.47 12.97 -19.58
N LEU A 310 -7.80 12.98 -19.64
CA LEU A 310 -8.58 14.20 -19.81
C LEU A 310 -8.90 14.79 -18.43
N TYR A 311 -8.64 16.07 -18.28
CA TYR A 311 -8.93 16.84 -17.08
C TYR A 311 -9.87 17.98 -17.47
N LYS A 312 -9.29 19.12 -17.87
CA LYS A 312 -10.03 20.32 -18.29
C LYS A 312 -11.11 20.03 -19.34
N THR A 313 -10.86 19.19 -20.34
CA THR A 313 -11.88 18.88 -21.34
C THR A 313 -13.14 18.25 -20.71
N VAL A 314 -12.97 17.31 -19.78
CA VAL A 314 -14.13 16.67 -19.13
C VAL A 314 -14.80 17.63 -18.16
N GLN A 315 -14.01 18.43 -17.42
CA GLN A 315 -14.57 19.42 -16.48
C GLN A 315 -15.39 20.50 -17.21
N ASP A 316 -14.84 21.08 -18.28
CA ASP A 316 -15.47 22.15 -19.05
C ASP A 316 -16.78 21.66 -19.72
N GLN A 317 -16.79 20.44 -20.26
CA GLN A 317 -17.99 19.82 -20.84
C GLN A 317 -19.11 19.59 -19.81
N ASN A 318 -18.77 19.56 -18.52
CA ASN A 318 -19.68 19.20 -17.42
C ASN A 318 -19.81 20.35 -16.40
N ILE A 319 -19.55 21.59 -16.80
CA ILE A 319 -19.62 22.76 -15.90
C ILE A 319 -20.98 22.89 -15.20
N ASP A 320 -22.06 22.54 -15.89
CA ASP A 320 -23.45 22.63 -15.44
C ASP A 320 -24.02 21.29 -14.92
N ILE A 321 -23.16 20.31 -14.63
CA ILE A 321 -23.58 18.93 -14.29
C ILE A 321 -24.53 18.86 -13.10
N VAL A 322 -24.44 19.82 -12.17
CA VAL A 322 -25.30 19.97 -10.99
C VAL A 322 -26.79 20.02 -11.33
N LYS A 323 -27.16 20.54 -12.51
CA LYS A 323 -28.56 20.63 -12.95
C LYS A 323 -29.19 19.23 -13.14
N LYS A 324 -28.38 18.22 -13.44
CA LYS A 324 -28.80 16.82 -13.63
C LYS A 324 -28.48 15.96 -12.41
N PHE A 325 -27.33 16.19 -11.79
CA PHE A 325 -26.80 15.42 -10.68
C PHE A 325 -26.46 16.36 -9.51
N PRO A 326 -27.45 16.73 -8.68
CA PRO A 326 -27.30 17.80 -7.69
C PRO A 326 -26.63 17.35 -6.39
N LEU A 327 -26.40 16.05 -6.19
CA LEU A 327 -25.87 15.49 -4.95
C LEU A 327 -24.43 15.03 -5.16
N ILE A 328 -23.54 15.33 -4.22
CA ILE A 328 -22.20 14.76 -4.14
C ILE A 328 -22.32 13.32 -3.68
N LEU A 329 -21.75 12.38 -4.44
CA LEU A 329 -21.61 10.99 -4.03
C LEU A 329 -20.18 10.76 -3.54
N THR A 330 -20.06 10.31 -2.29
CA THR A 330 -18.80 9.83 -1.73
C THR A 330 -18.91 8.36 -1.31
N SER A 331 -17.77 7.67 -1.23
CA SER A 331 -17.69 6.25 -0.91
C SER A 331 -16.71 5.98 0.22
N GLY A 332 -17.00 4.98 1.05
CA GLY A 332 -16.14 4.64 2.18
C GLY A 332 -16.34 3.23 2.71
N ARG A 333 -15.77 3.01 3.90
CA ARG A 333 -15.74 1.71 4.56
C ARG A 333 -16.82 1.56 5.60
N LEU A 334 -17.14 0.32 5.89
CA LEU A 334 -17.90 -0.16 7.03
C LEU A 334 -16.96 -0.86 8.00
N VAL A 335 -17.36 -0.93 9.27
CA VAL A 335 -16.55 -1.55 10.32
C VAL A 335 -16.59 -3.09 10.18
N GLU A 336 -17.72 -3.60 9.71
CA GLU A 336 -18.06 -5.01 9.58
C GLU A 336 -17.30 -5.69 8.43
N TYR A 337 -16.83 -4.92 7.45
CA TYR A 337 -16.26 -5.44 6.20
C TYR A 337 -14.88 -4.86 5.90
N GLU A 338 -14.04 -5.71 5.30
CA GLU A 338 -12.66 -5.40 4.89
C GLU A 338 -12.52 -5.46 3.36
N GLY A 339 -11.64 -4.63 2.80
CA GLY A 339 -11.43 -4.58 1.35
C GLY A 339 -12.72 -4.32 0.54
N GLY A 340 -12.90 -5.09 -0.54
CA GLY A 340 -14.15 -5.11 -1.32
C GLY A 340 -15.27 -5.95 -0.70
N GLY A 341 -15.06 -6.48 0.51
CA GLY A 341 -16.03 -7.26 1.27
C GLY A 341 -16.09 -8.75 0.94
N ASP A 342 -15.37 -9.27 -0.06
CA ASP A 342 -15.54 -10.66 -0.54
C ASP A 342 -15.37 -11.74 0.55
N GLU A 343 -14.31 -11.69 1.35
CA GLU A 343 -14.10 -12.61 2.47
C GLU A 343 -15.14 -12.37 3.58
N THR A 344 -15.34 -11.10 3.95
CA THR A 344 -16.07 -10.71 5.16
C THR A 344 -17.59 -10.78 4.98
N ARG A 345 -18.14 -10.53 3.80
CA ARG A 345 -19.57 -10.71 3.47
C ARG A 345 -19.94 -12.16 3.15
N SER A 346 -18.95 -13.04 3.04
CA SER A 346 -19.11 -14.50 2.96
C SER A 346 -19.08 -15.16 4.34
N ASN A 347 -18.71 -14.42 5.39
CA ASN A 347 -18.73 -14.87 6.78
C ASN A 347 -20.12 -14.59 7.40
N PRO A 348 -20.83 -15.60 7.93
CA PRO A 348 -22.20 -15.43 8.42
C PRO A 348 -22.32 -14.46 9.59
N TRP A 349 -21.33 -14.42 10.49
CA TRP A 349 -21.37 -13.55 11.66
C TRP A 349 -21.19 -12.08 11.30
N LEU A 350 -20.33 -11.78 10.32
CA LEU A 350 -20.15 -10.41 9.81
C LEU A 350 -21.29 -9.99 8.88
N ALA A 351 -21.77 -10.91 8.05
CA ALA A 351 -22.91 -10.71 7.17
C ALA A 351 -24.20 -10.36 7.93
N GLU A 352 -24.38 -10.89 9.14
CA GLU A 352 -25.51 -10.56 10.01
C GLU A 352 -25.53 -9.09 10.42
N LEU A 353 -24.36 -8.48 10.65
CA LEU A 353 -24.24 -7.08 11.09
C LEU A 353 -24.62 -6.08 10.00
N GLN A 354 -24.45 -6.43 8.72
CA GLN A 354 -24.85 -5.59 7.59
C GLN A 354 -25.34 -6.39 6.38
N GLN A 355 -26.66 -6.48 6.24
CA GLN A 355 -27.30 -7.40 5.29
C GLN A 355 -27.59 -6.82 3.90
N PHE A 356 -27.45 -5.50 3.72
CA PHE A 356 -27.85 -4.84 2.48
C PHE A 356 -26.84 -3.77 2.08
N ALA A 357 -26.58 -3.65 0.77
CA ALA A 357 -25.96 -2.47 0.20
C ALA A 357 -26.92 -1.27 0.32
N PHE A 358 -26.40 -0.12 0.74
CA PHE A 358 -27.23 1.06 1.01
C PHE A 358 -26.57 2.37 0.58
N VAL A 359 -27.40 3.40 0.43
CA VAL A 359 -26.99 4.80 0.32
C VAL A 359 -27.50 5.58 1.53
N GLN A 360 -26.62 6.32 2.20
CA GLN A 360 -27.03 7.27 3.23
C GLN A 360 -27.58 8.53 2.57
N VAL A 361 -28.76 8.96 3.02
CA VAL A 361 -29.47 10.12 2.48
C VAL A 361 -29.96 10.99 3.62
N ASN A 362 -29.76 12.29 3.51
CA ASN A 362 -30.28 13.24 4.49
C ASN A 362 -31.84 13.22 4.51
N PRO A 363 -32.51 13.37 5.67
CA PRO A 363 -33.97 13.35 5.74
C PRO A 363 -34.66 14.36 4.83
N ALA A 364 -34.12 15.57 4.67
CA ALA A 364 -34.71 16.57 3.77
C ALA A 364 -34.62 16.12 2.30
N VAL A 365 -33.45 15.61 1.89
CA VAL A 365 -33.20 15.11 0.53
C VAL A 365 -34.10 13.91 0.21
N ALA A 366 -34.32 13.03 1.19
CA ALA A 366 -35.20 11.88 1.07
C ALA A 366 -36.67 12.32 0.93
N ASN A 367 -37.14 13.25 1.77
CA ASN A 367 -38.51 13.78 1.70
C ASN A 367 -38.79 14.50 0.38
N ASP A 368 -37.86 15.33 -0.11
CA ASP A 368 -37.97 16.04 -1.39
C ASP A 368 -38.10 15.07 -2.59
N ARG A 369 -37.65 13.82 -2.42
CA ARG A 369 -37.68 12.75 -3.43
C ARG A 369 -38.69 11.64 -3.13
N ASN A 370 -39.50 11.79 -2.07
CA ASN A 370 -40.45 10.77 -1.61
C ASN A 370 -39.80 9.38 -1.37
N ILE A 371 -38.59 9.38 -0.81
CA ILE A 371 -37.82 8.20 -0.41
C ILE A 371 -37.99 7.98 1.10
N ARG A 372 -38.27 6.74 1.52
CA ARG A 372 -38.35 6.35 2.94
C ARG A 372 -37.18 5.45 3.33
N GLU A 373 -36.96 5.32 4.63
CA GLU A 373 -36.03 4.32 5.18
C GLU A 373 -36.34 2.94 4.62
N GLY A 374 -35.33 2.25 4.08
CA GLY A 374 -35.46 0.90 3.56
C GLY A 374 -36.04 0.79 2.14
N ASP A 375 -36.46 1.88 1.51
CA ASP A 375 -36.86 1.86 0.10
C ASP A 375 -35.66 1.48 -0.79
N ASP A 376 -35.90 0.71 -1.85
CA ASP A 376 -34.92 0.58 -2.92
C ASP A 376 -34.86 1.88 -3.72
N VAL A 377 -33.65 2.33 -4.05
CA VAL A 377 -33.40 3.55 -4.82
C VAL A 377 -32.39 3.30 -5.92
N TRP A 378 -32.57 4.00 -7.04
CA TRP A 378 -31.56 4.09 -8.09
C TRP A 378 -30.64 5.27 -7.83
N VAL A 379 -29.34 5.01 -7.92
CA VAL A 379 -28.28 6.01 -7.91
C VAL A 379 -27.72 6.09 -9.32
N SER A 380 -27.93 7.22 -9.98
CA SER A 380 -27.42 7.48 -11.34
C SER A 380 -26.28 8.48 -11.32
N THR A 381 -25.23 8.29 -12.11
CA THR A 381 -24.05 9.18 -12.15
C THR A 381 -23.68 9.60 -13.58
N PRO A 382 -22.84 10.64 -13.77
CA PRO A 382 -22.49 11.18 -15.09
C PRO A 382 -21.86 10.18 -16.07
N THR A 383 -21.28 9.09 -15.58
CA THR A 383 -20.69 8.05 -16.42
C THR A 383 -21.73 7.14 -17.08
N GLY A 384 -23.02 7.37 -16.83
CA GLY A 384 -24.13 6.53 -17.29
C GLY A 384 -24.39 5.33 -16.41
N ALA A 385 -23.66 5.19 -15.30
CA ALA A 385 -23.91 4.14 -14.33
C ALA A 385 -25.21 4.38 -13.58
N ARG A 386 -25.92 3.27 -13.31
CA ARG A 386 -27.15 3.23 -12.53
C ARG A 386 -27.14 2.00 -11.64
N ILE A 387 -27.04 2.20 -10.34
CA ILE A 387 -26.96 1.12 -9.33
C ILE A 387 -28.19 1.13 -8.43
N LYS A 388 -28.70 -0.05 -8.05
CA LYS A 388 -29.82 -0.19 -7.11
C LYS A 388 -29.33 -0.54 -5.70
N VAL A 389 -29.59 0.33 -4.74
CA VAL A 389 -29.24 0.13 -3.33
C VAL A 389 -30.40 0.53 -2.42
N ARG A 390 -30.36 0.14 -1.15
CA ARG A 390 -31.38 0.51 -0.18
C ARG A 390 -31.13 1.90 0.41
N ALA A 391 -32.16 2.70 0.64
CA ALA A 391 -32.03 3.98 1.31
C ALA A 391 -31.83 3.78 2.82
N ARG A 392 -30.82 4.46 3.38
CA ARG A 392 -30.61 4.67 4.81
C ARG A 392 -30.74 6.16 5.11
N VAL A 393 -31.90 6.59 5.54
CA VAL A 393 -32.23 7.97 5.87
C VAL A 393 -31.59 8.33 7.21
N THR A 394 -30.67 9.29 7.20
CA THR A 394 -29.87 9.65 8.38
C THR A 394 -29.33 11.06 8.31
N GLU A 395 -29.19 11.71 9.46
CA GLU A 395 -28.57 13.04 9.59
C GLU A 395 -27.03 12.98 9.56
N ALA A 396 -26.42 11.78 9.45
CA ALA A 396 -24.98 11.62 9.34
C ALA A 396 -24.37 12.21 8.05
N VAL A 397 -25.20 12.45 7.02
CA VAL A 397 -24.81 13.15 5.79
C VAL A 397 -25.58 14.47 5.66
N ASP A 398 -24.91 15.49 5.12
CA ASP A 398 -25.54 16.79 4.86
C ASP A 398 -26.49 16.75 3.65
N ARG A 399 -27.20 17.85 3.37
CA ARG A 399 -28.21 17.92 2.30
C ARG A 399 -27.66 17.88 0.87
N SER A 400 -26.36 18.08 0.71
CA SER A 400 -25.66 18.05 -0.57
C SER A 400 -24.92 16.74 -0.82
N THR A 401 -24.74 15.89 0.20
CA THR A 401 -23.89 14.71 0.13
C THR A 401 -24.67 13.42 0.39
N VAL A 402 -24.33 12.36 -0.35
CA VAL A 402 -24.76 10.99 -0.09
C VAL A 402 -23.55 10.08 0.04
N PHE A 403 -23.67 9.02 0.84
CA PHE A 403 -22.58 8.08 1.11
C PHE A 403 -22.97 6.66 0.75
N ILE A 404 -22.11 5.95 0.00
CA ILE A 404 -22.30 4.53 -0.34
C ILE A 404 -21.05 3.72 0.04
N PRO A 405 -21.18 2.65 0.84
CA PRO A 405 -20.07 1.74 1.10
C PRO A 405 -19.62 0.95 -0.13
N PHE A 406 -18.32 0.63 -0.22
CA PHE A 406 -17.76 -0.09 -1.37
C PHE A 406 -17.56 -1.61 -1.16
N HIS A 407 -18.22 -2.21 -0.16
CA HIS A 407 -18.00 -3.62 0.24
C HIS A 407 -18.91 -4.63 -0.46
N PHE A 408 -19.69 -4.21 -1.46
CA PHE A 408 -20.75 -5.04 -2.03
C PHE A 408 -20.49 -5.33 -3.50
N ALA A 409 -20.82 -6.54 -3.92
CA ALA A 409 -20.82 -6.98 -5.30
C ALA A 409 -21.78 -8.17 -5.48
N GLY A 410 -22.03 -8.54 -6.74
CA GLY A 410 -22.91 -9.66 -7.10
C GLY A 410 -24.34 -9.25 -7.45
N HIS A 411 -24.66 -7.95 -7.42
CA HIS A 411 -25.72 -7.38 -8.24
C HIS A 411 -25.12 -6.58 -9.41
N TRP A 412 -25.86 -6.49 -10.52
CA TRP A 412 -25.52 -5.62 -11.64
C TRP A 412 -26.78 -4.94 -12.16
N GLN A 413 -26.87 -3.63 -11.97
CA GLN A 413 -28.03 -2.81 -12.35
C GLN A 413 -29.34 -3.39 -11.79
N GLY A 414 -29.31 -3.76 -10.51
CA GLY A 414 -30.42 -4.29 -9.74
C GLY A 414 -30.77 -5.75 -10.00
N LYS A 415 -30.06 -6.43 -10.92
CA LYS A 415 -30.20 -7.87 -11.17
C LYS A 415 -29.31 -8.66 -10.22
N ASP A 416 -29.88 -9.66 -9.54
CA ASP A 416 -29.14 -10.63 -8.73
C ASP A 416 -28.36 -11.59 -9.63
N LEU A 417 -27.05 -11.72 -9.39
CA LEU A 417 -26.14 -12.52 -10.20
C LEU A 417 -25.77 -13.86 -9.57
N ARG A 418 -26.42 -14.29 -8.48
CA ARG A 418 -26.16 -15.58 -7.80
C ARG A 418 -26.13 -16.77 -8.74
N GLN A 419 -26.96 -16.77 -9.78
CA GLN A 419 -27.01 -17.84 -10.78
C GLN A 419 -25.69 -18.07 -11.53
N TYR A 420 -24.78 -17.09 -11.53
CA TYR A 420 -23.46 -17.20 -12.16
C TYR A 420 -22.36 -17.63 -11.18
N TYR A 421 -22.67 -17.75 -9.88
CA TYR A 421 -21.76 -18.32 -8.91
C TYR A 421 -21.86 -19.85 -8.93
N PRO A 422 -20.75 -20.57 -8.76
CA PRO A 422 -20.80 -21.99 -8.43
C PRO A 422 -21.69 -22.25 -7.22
N GLU A 423 -22.30 -23.44 -7.18
CA GLU A 423 -23.13 -23.85 -6.05
C GLU A 423 -22.36 -23.72 -4.72
N GLY A 424 -22.97 -23.04 -3.74
CA GLY A 424 -22.37 -22.78 -2.43
C GLY A 424 -21.25 -21.72 -2.40
N ALA A 425 -20.89 -21.11 -3.54
CA ALA A 425 -19.80 -20.12 -3.61
C ALA A 425 -20.27 -18.66 -3.60
N ALA A 426 -21.59 -18.42 -3.66
CA ALA A 426 -22.13 -17.07 -3.57
C ALA A 426 -21.93 -16.50 -2.14
N PRO A 427 -21.45 -15.25 -2.00
CA PRO A 427 -21.42 -14.58 -0.71
C PRO A 427 -22.82 -14.47 -0.10
N ILE A 428 -22.89 -14.43 1.24
CA ILE A 428 -24.15 -14.36 1.98
C ILE A 428 -24.86 -13.05 1.67
N VAL A 429 -24.10 -11.94 1.67
CA VAL A 429 -24.61 -10.60 1.35
C VAL A 429 -24.09 -10.14 -0.01
N LEU A 430 -25.01 -9.70 -0.86
CA LEU A 430 -24.76 -9.17 -2.18
C LEU A 430 -25.19 -7.71 -2.27
N GLY A 431 -24.71 -7.05 -3.31
CA GLY A 431 -25.12 -5.69 -3.65
C GLY A 431 -24.41 -5.19 -4.89
N GLU A 432 -24.60 -3.90 -5.16
CA GLU A 432 -23.97 -3.24 -6.29
C GLU A 432 -22.54 -2.81 -5.95
N ALA A 433 -21.64 -2.96 -6.91
CA ALA A 433 -20.29 -2.43 -6.79
C ALA A 433 -20.30 -0.91 -7.04
N VAL A 434 -20.20 -0.10 -5.98
CA VAL A 434 -20.20 1.38 -6.10
C VAL A 434 -19.11 1.91 -7.04
N ASN A 435 -18.03 1.16 -7.27
CA ASN A 435 -17.00 1.50 -8.25
C ASN A 435 -17.58 1.75 -9.65
N THR A 436 -18.68 1.11 -10.04
CA THR A 436 -19.33 1.39 -11.33
C THR A 436 -19.91 2.80 -11.39
N ALA A 437 -20.32 3.35 -10.25
CA ALA A 437 -20.88 4.69 -10.10
C ALA A 437 -19.81 5.78 -9.88
N THR A 438 -18.52 5.43 -9.79
CA THR A 438 -17.44 6.41 -9.61
C THR A 438 -17.10 7.19 -10.89
N THR A 439 -16.31 8.25 -10.74
CA THR A 439 -15.91 9.13 -11.86
C THR A 439 -14.74 8.57 -12.67
N TYR A 440 -14.54 9.15 -13.86
CA TYR A 440 -13.36 8.96 -14.69
C TYR A 440 -12.09 9.55 -14.07
N GLY A 441 -12.17 10.55 -13.18
CA GLY A 441 -11.03 11.35 -12.72
C GLY A 441 -9.87 10.58 -12.08
N TYR A 442 -8.67 11.16 -12.17
CA TYR A 442 -7.42 10.61 -11.62
C TYR A 442 -6.55 11.69 -10.97
N ASP A 443 -5.68 11.31 -10.04
CA ASP A 443 -4.68 12.21 -9.46
C ASP A 443 -3.58 12.56 -10.49
N ALA A 444 -3.23 13.85 -10.55
CA ALA A 444 -2.34 14.39 -11.58
C ALA A 444 -0.85 14.04 -11.40
N VAL A 445 -0.50 13.31 -10.35
CA VAL A 445 0.86 12.80 -10.08
C VAL A 445 0.89 11.27 -10.12
N THR A 446 -0.03 10.61 -9.44
CA THR A 446 0.00 9.16 -9.14
C THR A 446 -0.94 8.33 -10.00
N MET A 447 -1.87 8.94 -10.74
CA MET A 447 -2.99 8.24 -11.42
C MET A 447 -3.91 7.46 -10.47
N MET A 448 -3.93 7.80 -9.18
CA MET A 448 -4.93 7.25 -8.27
C MET A 448 -6.33 7.75 -8.67
N GLN A 449 -7.29 6.84 -8.84
CA GLN A 449 -8.64 7.21 -9.28
C GLN A 449 -9.35 8.09 -8.22
N GLU A 450 -10.09 9.10 -8.70
CA GLU A 450 -10.92 10.02 -7.92
C GLU A 450 -12.21 9.32 -7.40
N SER A 451 -12.05 8.32 -6.53
CA SER A 451 -13.17 7.50 -6.02
C SER A 451 -13.98 8.14 -4.87
N LYS A 452 -13.55 9.31 -4.38
CA LYS A 452 -14.09 9.93 -3.15
C LYS A 452 -15.01 11.11 -3.40
N THR A 453 -15.04 11.60 -4.63
CA THR A 453 -15.86 12.74 -5.01
C THR A 453 -16.37 12.52 -6.43
N THR A 454 -17.69 12.43 -6.56
CA THR A 454 -18.40 12.51 -7.83
C THR A 454 -19.78 13.10 -7.55
N VAL A 455 -20.64 13.18 -8.57
CA VAL A 455 -22.01 13.65 -8.42
C VAL A 455 -23.00 12.57 -8.83
N CYS A 456 -24.19 12.60 -8.27
CA CYS A 456 -25.25 11.65 -8.55
C CYS A 456 -26.64 12.28 -8.47
N GLN A 457 -27.62 11.47 -8.88
CA GLN A 457 -29.03 11.69 -8.63
C GLN A 457 -29.62 10.43 -8.00
N LEU A 458 -30.58 10.64 -7.10
CA LEU A 458 -31.37 9.60 -6.47
C LEU A 458 -32.80 9.64 -6.97
N GLU A 459 -33.36 8.48 -7.25
CA GLU A 459 -34.78 8.27 -7.52
C GLU A 459 -35.25 6.98 -6.83
N ARG A 460 -36.51 6.95 -6.40
CA ARG A 460 -37.11 5.73 -5.85
C ARG A 460 -37.22 4.66 -6.95
N ALA A 461 -36.92 3.41 -6.61
CA ALA A 461 -36.76 2.32 -7.59
C ALA A 461 -38.05 1.70 -8.13
#